data_AF-A0A2T6J193-F1
#
_entry.id   AF-A0A2T6J193-F1
#
_cell.length_a   1.000
_cell.length_b   1.000
_cell.length_c   1.000
_cell.angle_alpha   90.00
_cell.angle_beta   90.00
_cell.angle_gamma   90.00
#
_symmetry.space_group_name_H-M   'P 1'
#
loop_
_entity.id
_entity.type
_entity.pdbx_description
1 polymer ?
#
loop_
_entity_poly.entity_id
_entity_poly.type
_entity_poly.pdbx_seq_one_letter_code
_entity_poly.pdbx_strand_id
1 'polypeptide(L)'
;MDLYFKRHDGKAVTCDDFRAAMADANGRDLGQFERWYLQAGTPEVTVSEAVFQPERKKFKLTLKQRTPPTPGQVEKHPFHIPIKVGLIGKTSKKDILSPPTKVLELTEAEQTFELDAAEDCVLSFLRDFSAPVKVKHEQTDEDIAFLMAHDSDDFAKWQAAHTLASGLLKHRAEQWREKQGEDVEFARLPKIYVEAFKQTLLEQGRDRSIQAYTLRLPDRDGVAQEMEPIDPLALKEATESVRRE
;
A
#
# COMPACT_ATOMS: atom_id res chain seq x y z
N MET A 1 -0.48 27.65 -2.47
CA MET A 1 0.78 28.26 -1.96
C MET A 1 0.78 29.77 -2.06
N ASP A 2 0.44 30.36 -3.21
CA ASP A 2 0.49 31.81 -3.43
C ASP A 2 -0.28 32.64 -2.39
N LEU A 3 -1.47 32.19 -1.99
CA LEU A 3 -2.27 32.88 -0.95
C LEU A 3 -1.57 32.88 0.42
N TYR A 4 -0.89 31.79 0.77
CA TYR A 4 -0.15 31.69 2.03
C TYR A 4 1.01 32.70 2.07
N PHE A 5 1.84 32.72 1.03
CA PHE A 5 2.93 33.70 0.94
C PHE A 5 2.40 35.13 0.91
N LYS A 6 1.37 35.41 0.11
CA LYS A 6 0.74 36.75 0.07
C LYS A 6 0.29 37.25 1.44
N ARG A 7 -0.19 36.35 2.33
CA ARG A 7 -0.68 36.72 3.67
C ARG A 7 0.45 36.81 4.71
N HIS A 8 1.45 35.94 4.61
CA HIS A 8 2.35 35.61 5.73
C HIS A 8 3.84 35.79 5.43
N ASP A 9 4.23 36.31 4.27
CA ASP A 9 5.63 36.62 3.99
C ASP A 9 6.23 37.57 5.04
N GLY A 10 7.43 37.25 5.52
CA GLY A 10 8.12 37.96 6.60
C GLY A 10 7.50 37.84 8.00
N LYS A 11 6.58 36.89 8.26
CA LYS A 11 5.89 36.73 9.55
C LYS A 11 6.14 35.35 10.17
N ALA A 12 6.11 35.30 11.51
CA ALA A 12 5.97 34.05 12.26
C ALA A 12 4.48 33.71 12.40
N VAL A 13 4.08 32.54 11.92
CA VAL A 13 2.68 32.09 11.82
C VAL A 13 2.55 30.64 12.27
N THR A 14 1.32 30.14 12.34
CA THR A 14 1.00 28.80 12.85
C THR A 14 0.68 27.80 11.73
N CYS A 15 0.56 26.52 12.08
CA CYS A 15 0.08 25.49 11.16
C CYS A 15 -1.37 25.74 10.69
N ASP A 16 -2.19 26.37 11.55
CA ASP A 16 -3.57 26.72 11.21
C ASP A 16 -3.64 27.80 10.13
N ASP A 17 -2.72 28.77 10.13
CA ASP A 17 -2.62 29.78 9.08
C ASP A 17 -2.32 29.14 7.71
N PHE A 18 -1.43 28.15 7.68
CA PHE A 18 -1.12 27.41 6.46
C PHE A 18 -2.32 26.61 5.94
N ARG A 19 -2.99 25.87 6.83
CA ARG A 19 -4.21 25.11 6.50
C ARG A 19 -5.33 26.04 6.02
N ALA A 20 -5.55 27.16 6.69
CA ALA A 20 -6.55 28.16 6.31
C ALA A 20 -6.25 28.77 4.93
N ALA A 21 -4.99 29.10 4.64
CA ALA A 21 -4.61 29.60 3.33
C ALA A 21 -4.87 28.57 2.20
N MET A 22 -4.71 27.27 2.48
CA MET A 22 -5.06 26.22 1.52
C MET A 22 -6.57 26.04 1.37
N ALA A 23 -7.33 26.07 2.47
CA ALA A 23 -8.79 26.00 2.46
C ALA A 23 -9.40 27.15 1.65
N ASP A 24 -9.01 28.39 1.98
CA ASP A 24 -9.52 29.62 1.37
C ASP A 24 -9.20 29.72 -0.12
N ALA A 25 -7.98 29.33 -0.54
CA ALA A 25 -7.58 29.40 -1.94
C ALA A 25 -8.30 28.40 -2.84
N ASN A 26 -8.80 27.29 -2.26
CA ASN A 26 -9.42 26.20 -3.01
C ASN A 26 -10.93 26.06 -2.75
N GLY A 27 -11.52 26.91 -1.90
CA GLY A 27 -12.94 26.81 -1.53
C GLY A 27 -13.28 25.45 -0.88
N ARG A 28 -12.34 24.86 -0.13
CA ARG A 28 -12.48 23.54 0.50
C ARG A 28 -12.56 23.68 2.00
N ASP A 29 -13.42 22.88 2.64
CA ASP A 29 -13.38 22.71 4.09
C ASP A 29 -12.26 21.73 4.47
N LEU A 30 -11.29 22.23 5.23
CA LEU A 30 -10.18 21.45 5.80
C LEU A 30 -10.26 21.37 7.34
N GLY A 31 -11.43 21.62 7.93
CA GLY A 31 -11.66 21.51 9.37
C GLY A 31 -11.38 20.10 9.89
N GLN A 32 -11.92 19.06 9.24
CA GLN A 32 -11.60 17.68 9.62
C GLN A 32 -10.12 17.33 9.39
N PHE A 33 -9.49 17.92 8.37
CA PHE A 33 -8.08 17.67 8.05
C PHE A 33 -7.14 18.18 9.16
N GLU A 34 -7.58 19.13 9.98
CA GLU A 34 -6.87 19.58 11.18
C GLU A 34 -6.55 18.45 12.17
N ARG A 35 -7.33 17.35 12.16
CA ARG A 35 -7.09 16.17 13.00
C ARG A 35 -5.71 15.55 12.77
N TRP A 36 -5.09 15.74 11.59
CA TRP A 36 -3.71 15.34 11.32
C TRP A 36 -2.66 16.08 12.15
N TYR A 37 -2.96 17.30 12.61
CA TYR A 37 -2.09 18.09 13.48
C TYR A 37 -2.37 17.83 14.97
N LEU A 38 -3.60 17.42 15.29
CA LEU A 38 -4.07 17.25 16.68
C LEU A 38 -3.94 15.82 17.22
N GLN A 39 -3.99 14.81 16.35
CA GLN A 39 -4.06 13.42 16.76
C GLN A 39 -2.78 12.66 16.43
N ALA A 40 -2.10 12.17 17.46
CA ALA A 40 -0.92 11.32 17.29
C ALA A 40 -1.30 9.87 16.93
N GLY A 41 -0.31 9.10 16.49
CA GLY A 41 -0.46 7.68 16.17
C GLY A 41 -0.76 7.44 14.70
N THR A 42 -0.37 6.27 14.22
CA THR A 42 -0.56 5.89 12.81
C THR A 42 -1.96 5.28 12.63
N PRO A 43 -2.83 5.85 11.78
CA PRO A 43 -4.11 5.25 11.46
C PRO A 43 -3.92 3.90 10.76
N GLU A 44 -4.86 3.00 10.97
CA GLU A 44 -4.99 1.73 10.27
C GLU A 44 -6.24 1.79 9.39
N VAL A 45 -6.05 1.55 8.10
CA VAL A 45 -7.11 1.44 7.10
C VAL A 45 -7.28 -0.03 6.73
N THR A 46 -8.48 -0.56 6.95
CA THR A 46 -8.85 -1.92 6.58
C THR A 46 -9.71 -1.89 5.32
N VAL A 47 -9.29 -2.65 4.31
CA VAL A 47 -10.12 -2.98 3.15
C VAL A 47 -11.01 -4.16 3.54
N SER A 48 -12.22 -3.88 4.02
CA SER A 48 -13.13 -4.92 4.51
C SER A 48 -13.88 -5.65 3.38
N GLU A 49 -14.05 -5.01 2.24
CA GLU A 49 -14.69 -5.58 1.07
C GLU A 49 -14.12 -4.90 -0.19
N ALA A 50 -13.67 -5.70 -1.15
CA ALA A 50 -13.17 -5.24 -2.44
C ALA A 50 -13.61 -6.24 -3.50
N VAL A 51 -14.72 -5.94 -4.20
CA VAL A 51 -15.37 -6.90 -5.09
C VAL A 51 -15.88 -6.27 -6.38
N PHE A 52 -15.58 -6.91 -7.50
CA PHE A 52 -16.16 -6.57 -8.80
C PHE A 52 -17.58 -7.14 -8.94
N GLN A 53 -18.51 -6.29 -9.38
CA GLN A 53 -19.91 -6.61 -9.61
C GLN A 53 -20.21 -6.60 -11.11
N PRO A 54 -20.15 -7.75 -11.81
CA PRO A 54 -20.27 -7.82 -13.27
C PRO A 54 -21.62 -7.30 -13.77
N GLU A 55 -22.71 -7.63 -13.07
CA GLU A 55 -24.08 -7.22 -13.42
C GLU A 55 -24.27 -5.70 -13.45
N ARG A 56 -23.49 -4.97 -12.64
CA ARG A 56 -23.58 -3.51 -12.51
C ARG A 56 -22.43 -2.77 -13.18
N LYS A 57 -21.37 -3.48 -13.61
CA LYS A 57 -20.09 -2.90 -14.06
C LYS A 57 -19.52 -1.93 -13.03
N LYS A 58 -19.57 -2.33 -11.76
CA LYS A 58 -19.08 -1.55 -10.61
C LYS A 58 -18.07 -2.36 -9.81
N PHE A 59 -17.12 -1.68 -9.20
CA PHE A 59 -16.25 -2.24 -8.17
C PHE A 59 -16.63 -1.62 -6.83
N LYS A 60 -17.10 -2.45 -5.90
CA LYS A 60 -17.51 -2.03 -4.57
C LYS A 60 -16.32 -2.15 -3.62
N LEU A 61 -15.99 -1.03 -2.96
CA LEU A 61 -14.87 -0.94 -2.02
C LEU A 61 -15.37 -0.40 -0.67
N THR A 62 -15.38 -1.24 0.36
CA THR A 62 -15.75 -0.84 1.72
C THR A 62 -14.49 -0.74 2.58
N LEU A 63 -14.25 0.46 3.10
CA LEU A 63 -13.07 0.80 3.89
C LEU A 63 -13.47 1.14 5.32
N LYS A 64 -12.62 0.76 6.28
CA LYS A 64 -12.73 1.17 7.68
C LYS A 64 -11.45 1.83 8.13
N GLN A 65 -11.54 2.84 8.99
CA GLN A 65 -10.38 3.43 9.64
C GLN A 65 -10.49 3.34 11.16
N ARG A 66 -9.35 3.13 11.81
CA ARG A 66 -9.20 3.27 13.26
C ARG A 66 -7.80 3.72 13.60
N THR A 67 -7.62 4.33 14.75
CA THR A 67 -6.30 4.69 15.28
C THR A 67 -6.19 4.18 16.71
N PRO A 68 -5.13 3.43 17.07
CA PRO A 68 -4.90 3.02 18.45
C PRO A 68 -4.71 4.22 19.40
N PRO A 69 -5.01 4.08 20.70
CA PRO A 69 -4.73 5.13 21.68
C PRO A 69 -3.23 5.42 21.76
N THR A 70 -2.89 6.67 22.09
CA THR A 70 -1.51 7.10 22.35
C THR A 70 -1.39 7.68 23.76
N PRO A 71 -0.18 7.79 24.35
CA PRO A 71 0.00 8.45 25.63
C PRO A 71 -0.64 9.85 25.64
N GLY A 72 -1.51 10.12 26.62
CA GLY A 72 -2.22 11.40 26.73
C GLY A 72 -3.40 11.60 25.77
N GLN A 73 -3.72 10.64 24.89
CA GLN A 73 -4.84 10.76 23.95
C GLN A 73 -5.44 9.37 23.63
N VAL A 74 -6.44 8.99 24.41
CA VAL A 74 -7.13 7.68 24.28
C VAL A 74 -8.14 7.71 23.13
N GLU A 75 -9.00 8.73 23.10
CA GLU A 75 -9.99 8.88 22.04
C GLU A 75 -9.36 9.38 20.75
N LYS A 76 -9.81 8.83 19.62
CA LYS A 76 -9.36 9.16 18.27
C LYS A 76 -10.56 9.35 17.37
N HIS A 77 -10.74 10.54 16.82
CA HIS A 77 -11.77 10.80 15.82
C HIS A 77 -11.30 10.37 14.43
N PRO A 78 -12.23 10.00 13.52
CA PRO A 78 -11.88 9.68 12.13
C PRO A 78 -11.09 10.79 11.44
N PHE A 79 -10.01 10.45 10.77
CA PHE A 79 -9.24 11.38 9.95
C PHE A 79 -9.96 11.63 8.62
N HIS A 80 -9.59 12.71 7.94
CA HIS A 80 -9.84 12.86 6.51
C HIS A 80 -8.64 12.26 5.78
N ILE A 81 -8.78 11.02 5.31
CA ILE A 81 -7.71 10.24 4.68
C ILE A 81 -7.89 10.26 3.15
N PRO A 82 -7.01 10.91 2.37
CA PRO A 82 -7.03 10.82 0.91
C PRO A 82 -6.42 9.49 0.48
N ILE A 83 -7.18 8.66 -0.25
CA ILE A 83 -6.75 7.34 -0.69
C ILE A 83 -6.75 7.32 -2.21
N LYS A 84 -5.56 7.30 -2.82
CA LYS A 84 -5.40 7.08 -4.27
C LYS A 84 -5.62 5.60 -4.57
N VAL A 85 -6.53 5.31 -5.49
CA VAL A 85 -6.83 3.95 -5.97
C VAL A 85 -6.76 3.86 -7.49
N GLY A 86 -6.40 2.68 -7.98
CA GLY A 86 -6.49 2.26 -9.38
C GLY A 86 -7.23 0.93 -9.51
N LEU A 87 -7.74 0.64 -10.69
CA LEU A 87 -8.25 -0.69 -11.05
C LEU A 87 -7.49 -1.18 -12.28
N ILE A 88 -6.85 -2.34 -12.17
CA ILE A 88 -6.15 -2.97 -13.29
C ILE A 88 -7.03 -4.08 -13.86
N GLY A 89 -7.42 -3.99 -15.13
CA GLY A 89 -8.28 -4.97 -15.77
C GLY A 89 -7.56 -6.30 -16.01
N LYS A 90 -8.20 -7.43 -15.70
CA LYS A 90 -7.60 -8.77 -15.83
C LYS A 90 -7.37 -9.17 -17.30
N THR A 91 -8.22 -8.71 -18.22
CA THR A 91 -8.04 -8.98 -19.66
C THR A 91 -7.13 -7.95 -20.32
N SER A 92 -7.37 -6.66 -20.08
CA SER A 92 -6.58 -5.58 -20.70
C SER A 92 -5.16 -5.46 -20.13
N LYS A 93 -4.94 -5.89 -18.88
CA LYS A 93 -3.69 -5.75 -18.12
C LYS A 93 -3.24 -4.30 -17.97
N LYS A 94 -4.20 -3.37 -17.90
CA LYS A 94 -3.99 -1.91 -17.85
C LYS A 94 -5.00 -1.26 -16.92
N ASP A 95 -4.79 0.02 -16.60
CA ASP A 95 -5.78 0.82 -15.88
C ASP A 95 -7.11 0.86 -16.65
N ILE A 96 -8.20 0.60 -15.94
CA ILE A 96 -9.57 0.70 -16.47
C ILE A 96 -10.34 1.91 -15.94
N LEU A 97 -9.76 2.65 -14.98
CA LEU A 97 -10.30 3.93 -14.53
C LEU A 97 -9.87 5.05 -15.49
N SER A 98 -10.74 6.06 -15.63
CA SER A 98 -10.42 7.31 -16.31
C SER A 98 -10.87 8.49 -15.43
N PRO A 99 -9.94 9.27 -14.83
CA PRO A 99 -8.48 9.11 -14.89
C PRO A 99 -7.99 7.78 -14.25
N PRO A 100 -6.77 7.30 -14.57
CA PRO A 100 -6.25 5.98 -14.14
C PRO A 100 -6.13 5.84 -12.61
N THR A 101 -5.91 6.96 -11.92
CA THR A 101 -5.89 7.02 -10.46
C THR A 101 -7.01 7.95 -9.99
N LYS A 102 -7.85 7.46 -9.08
CA LYS A 102 -8.91 8.24 -8.42
C LYS A 102 -8.56 8.45 -6.95
N VAL A 103 -8.81 9.66 -6.44
CA VAL A 103 -8.67 9.96 -5.01
C VAL A 103 -10.01 9.76 -4.33
N LEU A 104 -10.06 8.89 -3.33
CA LEU A 104 -11.19 8.69 -2.43
C LEU A 104 -10.95 9.46 -1.14
N GLU A 105 -12.01 10.09 -0.60
CA GLU A 105 -11.95 10.80 0.67
C GLU A 105 -12.62 9.92 1.75
N LEU A 106 -11.80 9.21 2.53
CA LEU A 106 -12.27 8.43 3.68
C LEU A 106 -12.31 9.35 4.91
N THR A 107 -13.49 9.87 5.22
CA THR A 107 -13.79 10.81 6.31
C THR A 107 -14.49 10.16 7.49
N GLU A 108 -15.21 9.06 7.29
CA GLU A 108 -15.93 8.36 8.36
C GLU A 108 -15.16 7.14 8.86
N ALA A 109 -15.63 6.56 9.97
CA ALA A 109 -15.07 5.32 10.49
C ALA A 109 -15.23 4.14 9.52
N GLU A 110 -16.30 4.13 8.72
CA GLU A 110 -16.59 3.14 7.69
C GLU A 110 -17.32 3.79 6.52
N GLN A 111 -16.83 3.59 5.29
CA GLN A 111 -17.46 4.09 4.06
C GLN A 111 -17.35 3.07 2.93
N THR A 112 -18.37 3.03 2.09
CA THR A 112 -18.39 2.25 0.85
C THR A 112 -18.31 3.18 -0.34
N PHE A 113 -17.41 2.87 -1.28
CA PHE A 113 -17.21 3.56 -2.54
C PHE A 113 -17.59 2.62 -3.69
N GLU A 114 -18.19 3.18 -4.74
CA GLU A 114 -18.43 2.45 -5.99
C GLU A 114 -17.62 3.10 -7.12
N LEU A 115 -16.78 2.30 -7.77
CA LEU A 115 -15.98 2.69 -8.92
C LEU A 115 -16.57 2.06 -10.18
N ASP A 116 -16.55 2.76 -11.31
CA ASP A 116 -16.87 2.15 -12.60
C ASP A 116 -15.80 1.14 -13.00
N ALA A 117 -16.21 -0.07 -13.38
CA ALA A 117 -15.32 -1.15 -13.80
C ALA A 117 -15.89 -1.85 -15.04
N ALA A 118 -15.25 -1.65 -16.18
CA ALA A 118 -15.73 -2.17 -17.46
C ALA A 118 -15.54 -3.69 -17.63
N GLU A 119 -14.62 -4.28 -16.85
CA GLU A 119 -14.27 -5.70 -16.85
C GLU A 119 -13.82 -6.14 -15.44
N ASP A 120 -13.58 -7.46 -15.27
CA ASP A 120 -12.99 -7.98 -14.04
C ASP A 120 -11.60 -7.38 -13.80
N CYS A 121 -11.30 -7.04 -12.56
CA CYS A 121 -10.16 -6.18 -12.22
C CYS A 121 -9.58 -6.48 -10.84
N VAL A 122 -8.35 -6.01 -10.65
CA VAL A 122 -7.62 -6.08 -9.38
C VAL A 122 -7.42 -4.66 -8.85
N LEU A 123 -7.64 -4.50 -7.55
CA LEU A 123 -7.50 -3.22 -6.85
C LEU A 123 -6.04 -2.85 -6.63
N SER A 124 -5.61 -1.70 -7.17
CA SER A 124 -4.38 -1.02 -6.80
C SER A 124 -4.68 -0.03 -5.68
N PHE A 125 -4.32 -0.36 -4.44
CA PHE A 125 -4.71 0.39 -3.25
C PHE A 125 -3.59 1.27 -2.71
N LEU A 126 -3.94 2.45 -2.21
CA LEU A 126 -3.02 3.42 -1.60
C LEU A 126 -1.82 3.78 -2.51
N ARG A 127 -2.10 3.99 -3.80
CA ARG A 127 -1.10 4.42 -4.79
C ARG A 127 -0.30 5.62 -4.32
N ASP A 128 0.99 5.68 -4.68
CA ASP A 128 1.91 6.77 -4.30
C ASP A 128 1.93 7.04 -2.78
N PHE A 129 1.68 6.00 -1.97
CA PHE A 129 1.55 6.09 -0.51
C PHE A 129 0.70 7.31 -0.06
N SER A 130 -0.45 7.50 -0.72
CA SER A 130 -1.26 8.72 -0.63
C SER A 130 -1.65 9.20 0.77
N ALA A 131 -1.60 8.33 1.77
CA ALA A 131 -1.73 8.69 3.18
C ALA A 131 -0.79 7.85 4.06
N PRO A 132 -0.26 8.42 5.16
CA PRO A 132 0.65 7.74 6.08
C PRO A 132 -0.11 6.79 7.04
N VAL A 133 -0.62 5.69 6.50
CA VAL A 133 -1.46 4.72 7.22
C VAL A 133 -0.92 3.30 7.11
N LYS A 134 -1.25 2.45 8.09
CA LYS A 134 -1.11 1.00 7.95
C LYS A 134 -2.28 0.47 7.13
N VAL A 135 -2.02 -0.47 6.23
CA VAL A 135 -3.06 -1.09 5.41
C VAL A 135 -3.27 -2.53 5.87
N LYS A 136 -4.54 -2.90 6.08
CA LYS A 136 -4.98 -4.29 6.20
C LYS A 136 -5.83 -4.63 4.99
N HIS A 137 -5.27 -5.43 4.10
CA HIS A 137 -5.93 -5.85 2.86
C HIS A 137 -5.54 -7.30 2.59
N GLU A 138 -6.52 -8.20 2.74
CA GLU A 138 -6.34 -9.61 2.40
C GLU A 138 -6.38 -9.74 0.88
N GLN A 139 -5.27 -10.16 0.29
CA GLN A 139 -5.13 -10.35 -1.15
C GLN A 139 -4.67 -11.78 -1.44
N THR A 140 -5.10 -12.32 -2.57
CA THR A 140 -4.58 -13.60 -3.04
C THR A 140 -3.16 -13.41 -3.61
N ASP A 141 -2.32 -14.44 -3.54
CA ASP A 141 -0.99 -14.41 -4.16
C ASP A 141 -1.07 -14.14 -5.68
N GLU A 142 -2.16 -14.58 -6.32
CA GLU A 142 -2.44 -14.32 -7.74
C GLU A 142 -2.65 -12.83 -8.01
N ASP A 143 -3.46 -12.15 -7.19
CA ASP A 143 -3.72 -10.72 -7.33
C ASP A 143 -2.48 -9.89 -7.03
N ILE A 144 -1.72 -10.23 -5.97
CA ILE A 144 -0.50 -9.50 -5.60
C ILE A 144 0.52 -9.55 -6.74
N ALA A 145 0.73 -10.73 -7.32
CA ALA A 145 1.67 -10.85 -8.42
C ALA A 145 1.16 -10.28 -9.74
N PHE A 146 -0.15 -10.33 -9.97
CA PHE A 146 -0.78 -9.61 -11.08
C PHE A 146 -0.49 -8.11 -10.97
N LEU A 147 -0.59 -7.51 -9.78
CA LEU A 147 -0.21 -6.11 -9.54
C LEU A 147 1.29 -5.88 -9.74
N MET A 148 2.15 -6.75 -9.22
CA MET A 148 3.60 -6.67 -9.45
C MET A 148 3.95 -6.62 -10.95
N ALA A 149 3.24 -7.38 -11.78
CA ALA A 149 3.48 -7.42 -13.22
C ALA A 149 2.83 -6.26 -14.00
N HIS A 150 1.64 -5.81 -13.60
CA HIS A 150 0.77 -5.02 -14.47
C HIS A 150 0.30 -3.68 -13.88
N ASP A 151 0.55 -3.41 -12.60
CA ASP A 151 0.19 -2.12 -12.02
C ASP A 151 0.98 -1.00 -12.69
N SER A 152 0.32 0.13 -12.93
CA SER A 152 0.92 1.32 -13.54
C SER A 152 1.58 2.24 -12.52
N ASP A 153 1.19 2.15 -11.25
CA ASP A 153 1.82 2.91 -10.16
C ASP A 153 3.10 2.20 -9.68
N ASP A 154 4.22 2.91 -9.74
CA ASP A 154 5.53 2.36 -9.41
C ASP A 154 5.64 1.98 -7.93
N PHE A 155 5.05 2.78 -7.04
CA PHE A 155 5.01 2.48 -5.61
C PHE A 155 4.14 1.24 -5.33
N ALA A 156 2.94 1.16 -5.90
CA ALA A 156 2.06 0.01 -5.73
C ALA A 156 2.69 -1.29 -6.29
N LYS A 157 3.37 -1.21 -7.44
CA LYS A 157 4.13 -2.33 -8.01
C LYS A 157 5.22 -2.80 -7.04
N TRP A 158 6.05 -1.86 -6.56
CA TRP A 158 7.09 -2.16 -5.60
C TRP A 158 6.51 -2.75 -4.31
N GLN A 159 5.41 -2.20 -3.80
CA GLN A 159 4.74 -2.69 -2.59
C GLN A 159 4.20 -4.11 -2.79
N ALA A 160 3.61 -4.41 -3.94
CA ALA A 160 3.14 -5.76 -4.27
C ALA A 160 4.31 -6.76 -4.31
N ALA A 161 5.42 -6.40 -4.95
CA ALA A 161 6.64 -7.21 -4.95
C ALA A 161 7.19 -7.43 -3.53
N HIS A 162 7.24 -6.37 -2.72
CA HIS A 162 7.71 -6.42 -1.34
C HIS A 162 6.83 -7.32 -0.48
N THR A 163 5.50 -7.19 -0.56
CA THR A 163 4.54 -8.02 0.20
C THR A 163 4.69 -9.50 -0.17
N LEU A 164 4.73 -9.82 -1.46
CA LEU A 164 4.87 -11.20 -1.93
C LEU A 164 6.20 -11.82 -1.50
N ALA A 165 7.30 -11.10 -1.72
CA ALA A 165 8.63 -11.58 -1.33
C ALA A 165 8.78 -11.70 0.20
N SER A 166 8.18 -10.78 0.97
CA SER A 166 8.21 -10.81 2.44
C SER A 166 7.49 -12.04 2.97
N GLY A 167 6.30 -12.34 2.44
CA GLY A 167 5.54 -13.55 2.79
C GLY A 167 6.32 -14.83 2.49
N LEU A 168 6.96 -14.91 1.31
CA LEU A 168 7.79 -16.06 0.94
C LEU A 168 9.01 -16.23 1.85
N LEU A 169 9.70 -15.13 2.18
CA LEU A 169 10.86 -15.15 3.09
C LEU A 169 10.45 -15.56 4.50
N LYS A 170 9.35 -15.00 5.02
CA LYS A 170 8.81 -15.35 6.34
C LYS A 170 8.46 -16.84 6.41
N HIS A 171 7.75 -17.35 5.41
CA HIS A 171 7.38 -18.76 5.38
C HIS A 171 8.59 -19.70 5.34
N ARG A 172 9.60 -19.42 4.48
CA ARG A 172 10.85 -20.19 4.46
C ARG A 172 11.63 -20.07 5.76
N ALA A 173 11.65 -18.88 6.38
CA ALA A 173 12.32 -18.69 7.66
C ALA A 173 11.63 -19.50 8.78
N GLU A 174 10.31 -19.53 8.83
CA GLU A 174 9.56 -20.36 9.77
C GLU A 174 9.85 -21.85 9.60
N GLN A 175 9.85 -22.35 8.34
CA GLN A 175 10.22 -23.73 8.03
C GLN A 175 11.65 -24.07 8.46
N TRP A 176 12.60 -23.17 8.23
CA TRP A 176 13.98 -23.35 8.66
C TRP A 176 14.10 -23.40 10.18
N ARG A 177 13.40 -22.50 10.87
CA ARG A 177 13.38 -22.38 12.33
C ARG A 177 12.78 -23.61 13.00
N GLU A 178 11.67 -24.12 12.48
CA GLU A 178 11.02 -25.33 13.02
C GLU A 178 11.95 -26.55 13.05
N LYS A 179 12.84 -26.63 12.06
CA LYS A 179 13.81 -27.73 11.93
C LYS A 179 15.22 -27.37 12.40
N GLN A 180 15.43 -26.16 12.93
CA GLN A 180 16.75 -25.65 13.33
C GLN A 180 17.84 -25.81 12.25
N GLY A 181 17.44 -25.73 10.97
CA GLY A 181 18.35 -25.89 9.83
C GLY A 181 18.68 -27.33 9.42
N GLU A 182 18.12 -28.35 10.07
CA GLU A 182 18.31 -29.77 9.71
C GLU A 182 17.28 -30.21 8.66
N ASP A 183 17.73 -30.86 7.57
CA ASP A 183 16.87 -31.42 6.50
C ASP A 183 15.71 -30.49 6.04
N VAL A 184 16.03 -29.22 5.83
CA VAL A 184 15.08 -28.20 5.35
C VAL A 184 15.00 -28.25 3.84
N GLU A 185 13.89 -28.78 3.32
CA GLU A 185 13.54 -28.67 1.91
C GLU A 185 12.51 -27.56 1.72
N PHE A 186 12.88 -26.53 0.96
CA PHE A 186 11.96 -25.48 0.57
C PHE A 186 11.16 -25.89 -0.67
N ALA A 187 9.86 -25.62 -0.65
CA ALA A 187 9.06 -25.65 -1.87
C ALA A 187 9.62 -24.67 -2.91
N ARG A 188 9.54 -25.04 -4.18
CA ARG A 188 9.91 -24.16 -5.30
C ARG A 188 9.17 -22.83 -5.22
N LEU A 189 9.85 -21.76 -5.62
CA LEU A 189 9.22 -20.45 -5.70
C LEU A 189 7.96 -20.53 -6.59
N PRO A 190 6.84 -19.91 -6.17
CA PRO A 190 5.65 -19.87 -7.00
C PRO A 190 5.99 -19.31 -8.38
N LYS A 191 5.54 -19.97 -9.44
CA LYS A 191 5.76 -19.52 -10.84
C LYS A 191 5.35 -18.08 -11.04
N ILE A 192 4.30 -17.68 -10.34
CA ILE A 192 3.74 -16.35 -10.30
C ILE A 192 4.78 -15.29 -9.84
N TYR A 193 5.53 -15.57 -8.78
CA TYR A 193 6.62 -14.70 -8.32
C TYR A 193 7.76 -14.63 -9.35
N VAL A 194 8.20 -15.80 -9.85
CA VAL A 194 9.32 -15.89 -10.81
C VAL A 194 9.00 -15.17 -12.12
N GLU A 195 7.78 -15.31 -12.64
CA GLU A 195 7.36 -14.65 -13.88
C GLU A 195 7.19 -13.14 -13.69
N ALA A 196 6.63 -12.70 -12.56
CA ALA A 196 6.53 -11.27 -12.26
C ALA A 196 7.93 -10.63 -12.10
N PHE A 197 8.87 -11.34 -11.47
CA PHE A 197 10.27 -10.91 -11.34
C PHE A 197 10.95 -10.81 -12.72
N LYS A 198 10.77 -11.83 -13.56
CA LYS A 198 11.28 -11.86 -14.93
C LYS A 198 10.70 -10.73 -15.78
N GLN A 199 9.40 -10.46 -15.70
CA GLN A 199 8.79 -9.34 -16.43
C GLN A 199 9.36 -7.99 -15.98
N THR A 200 9.47 -7.78 -14.67
CA THR A 200 10.09 -6.57 -14.11
C THR A 200 11.53 -6.37 -14.60
N LEU A 201 12.30 -7.46 -14.70
CA LEU A 201 13.67 -7.46 -15.19
C LEU A 201 13.79 -7.17 -16.69
N LEU A 202 12.91 -7.73 -17.51
CA LEU A 202 12.97 -7.63 -18.97
C LEU A 202 12.30 -6.36 -19.51
N GLU A 203 11.56 -5.66 -18.66
CA GLU A 203 10.85 -4.46 -19.05
C GLU A 203 11.77 -3.32 -19.48
N GLN A 204 11.40 -2.67 -20.58
CA GLN A 204 12.11 -1.53 -21.14
C GLN A 204 11.29 -0.24 -20.98
N GLY A 205 11.99 0.88 -20.79
CA GLY A 205 11.38 2.22 -20.75
C GLY A 205 10.80 2.64 -19.40
N ARG A 206 11.00 1.86 -18.33
CA ARG A 206 10.70 2.27 -16.95
C ARG A 206 11.94 2.83 -16.24
N ASP A 207 11.70 3.49 -15.11
CA ASP A 207 12.77 3.97 -14.24
C ASP A 207 13.60 2.80 -13.69
N ARG A 208 14.91 2.85 -13.92
CA ARG A 208 15.83 1.77 -13.51
C ARG A 208 15.99 1.67 -12.00
N SER A 209 15.78 2.75 -11.24
CA SER A 209 15.86 2.72 -9.78
C SER A 209 14.65 2.01 -9.19
N ILE A 210 13.45 2.25 -9.74
CA ILE A 210 12.23 1.50 -9.37
C ILE A 210 12.41 0.02 -9.71
N GLN A 211 12.88 -0.30 -10.92
CA GLN A 211 13.17 -1.69 -11.29
C GLN A 211 14.15 -2.34 -10.30
N ALA A 212 15.25 -1.66 -9.96
CA ALA A 212 16.23 -2.18 -9.00
C ALA A 212 15.62 -2.42 -7.60
N TYR A 213 14.76 -1.52 -7.11
CA TYR A 213 14.11 -1.71 -5.82
C TYR A 213 13.02 -2.78 -5.81
N THR A 214 12.29 -2.96 -6.91
CA THR A 214 11.30 -4.03 -7.05
C THR A 214 11.95 -5.41 -7.14
N LEU A 215 13.14 -5.50 -7.76
CA LEU A 215 13.91 -6.75 -7.86
C LEU A 215 14.75 -7.06 -6.60
N ARG A 216 14.90 -6.10 -5.70
CA ARG A 216 15.63 -6.29 -4.44
C ARG A 216 14.75 -7.06 -3.47
N LEU A 217 15.28 -8.14 -2.89
CA LEU A 217 14.60 -8.87 -1.82
C LEU A 217 14.32 -7.94 -0.62
N PRO A 218 13.21 -8.17 0.12
CA PRO A 218 12.86 -7.40 1.31
C PRO A 218 14.01 -7.28 2.31
N ASP A 219 14.01 -6.17 3.03
CA ASP A 219 14.96 -5.97 4.12
C ASP A 219 14.66 -6.94 5.27
N ARG A 220 15.71 -7.59 5.79
CA ARG A 220 15.57 -8.63 6.81
C ARG A 220 15.07 -8.06 8.15
N ASP A 221 15.50 -6.86 8.52
CA ASP A 221 15.07 -6.22 9.76
C ASP A 221 13.60 -5.81 9.67
N GLY A 222 13.15 -5.42 8.46
CA GLY A 222 11.74 -5.22 8.13
C GLY A 222 10.90 -6.48 8.30
N VAL A 223 11.29 -7.60 7.67
CA VAL A 223 10.57 -8.88 7.79
C VAL A 223 10.56 -9.38 9.24
N ALA A 224 11.64 -9.18 9.98
CA ALA A 224 11.72 -9.57 11.40
C ALA A 224 10.67 -8.90 12.27
N GLN A 225 10.19 -7.69 11.94
CA GLN A 225 9.12 -7.02 12.70
C GLN A 225 7.77 -7.75 12.61
N GLU A 226 7.59 -8.64 11.63
CA GLU A 226 6.38 -9.44 11.44
C GLU A 226 6.51 -10.87 11.96
N MET A 227 7.64 -11.21 12.61
CA MET A 227 7.95 -12.55 13.08
C MET A 227 8.03 -12.60 14.60
N GLU A 228 7.33 -13.55 15.21
CA GLU A 228 7.47 -13.89 16.62
C GLU A 228 7.66 -15.41 16.78
N PRO A 229 8.76 -15.88 17.43
CA PRO A 229 9.97 -15.14 17.78
C PRO A 229 10.80 -14.75 16.53
N ILE A 230 11.60 -13.68 16.68
CA ILE A 230 12.60 -13.27 15.69
C ILE A 230 13.74 -14.29 15.65
N ASP A 231 14.06 -14.79 14.45
CA ASP A 231 15.21 -15.67 14.21
C ASP A 231 16.07 -15.12 13.05
N PRO A 232 17.22 -14.47 13.35
CA PRO A 232 18.06 -13.85 12.33
C PRO A 232 18.80 -14.88 11.46
N LEU A 233 19.07 -16.10 11.96
CA LEU A 233 19.71 -17.15 11.15
C LEU A 233 18.71 -17.69 10.13
N ALA A 234 17.50 -17.97 10.58
CA ALA A 234 16.41 -18.44 9.71
C ALA A 234 16.13 -17.45 8.58
N LEU A 235 16.03 -16.15 8.90
CA LEU A 235 15.83 -15.10 7.91
C LEU A 235 17.01 -14.99 6.92
N LYS A 236 18.24 -15.14 7.40
CA LYS A 236 19.42 -15.12 6.53
C LYS A 236 19.41 -16.29 5.57
N GLU A 237 19.16 -17.51 6.04
CA GLU A 237 19.14 -18.69 5.16
C GLU A 237 17.95 -18.67 4.19
N ALA A 238 16.76 -18.26 4.65
CA ALA A 238 15.61 -18.05 3.78
C ALA A 238 15.93 -17.08 2.65
N THR A 239 16.57 -15.94 2.96
CA THR A 239 16.99 -14.93 1.98
C THR A 239 17.98 -15.50 0.97
N GLU A 240 19.02 -16.19 1.42
CA GLU A 240 20.01 -16.77 0.51
C GLU A 240 19.42 -17.92 -0.33
N SER A 241 18.45 -18.66 0.20
CA SER A 241 17.74 -19.72 -0.55
C SER A 241 16.95 -19.15 -1.72
N VAL A 242 16.24 -18.04 -1.52
CA VAL A 242 15.46 -17.36 -2.58
C VAL A 242 16.40 -16.70 -3.58
N ARG A 243 17.53 -16.15 -3.12
CA ARG A 243 18.53 -15.53 -4.00
C ARG A 243 19.20 -16.52 -4.96
N ARG A 244 19.38 -17.78 -4.55
CA ARG A 244 20.03 -18.82 -5.36
C ARG A 244 19.11 -19.43 -6.41
N GLU A 245 17.81 -19.43 -6.15
CA GLU A 245 16.77 -20.00 -7.03
C GLU A 245 16.37 -19.04 -8.15
#